data_AF-A0A7Y9NDJ0-F1
#
_entry.id   AF-A0A7Y9NDJ0-F1
#
_cell.length_a   1.000
_cell.length_b   1.000
_cell.length_c   1.000
_cell.angle_alpha   90.00
_cell.angle_beta   90.00
_cell.angle_gamma   90.00
#
_symmetry.space_group_name_H-M   'P 1'
#
loop_
_entity.id
_entity.type
_entity.pdbx_description
1 polymer ?
#
loop_
_entity_poly.entity_id
_entity_poly.type
_entity_poly.pdbx_seq_one_letter_code
_entity_poly.pdbx_strand_id
1 'polypeptide(L)'
;MPAAIYVFSLCAFAFGLSEFVVAGLLTAIADDLDARISLVGTAIAAYALGAAIGAPFITALVAHWRDRQILLLATALLGLGSLLMSASPNLVTMSAIIHIRR
;
A
#
# COMPACT_ATOMS: atom_id res chain seq x y z
N MET A 1 12.17 -29.08 1.47
CA MET A 1 11.18 -28.08 1.03
C MET A 1 11.87 -27.04 0.17
N PRO A 2 11.30 -26.59 -0.96
CA PRO A 2 11.92 -25.58 -1.82
C PRO A 2 12.19 -24.26 -1.08
N ALA A 3 13.36 -23.65 -1.27
CA ALA A 3 13.72 -22.38 -0.62
C ALA A 3 12.75 -21.23 -0.97
N ALA A 4 12.13 -21.29 -2.15
CA ALA A 4 11.15 -20.31 -2.62
C ALA A 4 9.95 -20.16 -1.67
N ILE A 5 9.54 -21.21 -0.94
CA ILE A 5 8.39 -21.14 -0.03
C ILE A 5 8.72 -20.26 1.18
N TYR A 6 9.95 -20.35 1.73
CA TYR A 6 10.35 -19.51 2.85
C TYR A 6 10.40 -18.03 2.47
N VAL A 7 10.93 -17.73 1.28
CA VAL A 7 10.95 -16.35 0.75
C VAL A 7 9.54 -15.84 0.54
N PHE A 8 8.67 -16.64 -0.07
CA PHE A 8 7.29 -16.24 -0.34
C PHE A 8 6.48 -16.04 0.96
N SER A 9 6.64 -16.93 1.94
CA SER A 9 6.03 -16.80 3.26
C SER A 9 6.53 -15.55 4.00
N LEU A 10 7.83 -15.25 3.93
CA LEU A 10 8.38 -14.03 4.52
C LEU A 10 7.83 -12.78 3.85
N CYS A 11 7.72 -12.76 2.52
CA CYS A 11 7.10 -11.67 1.78
C CYS A 11 5.62 -11.49 2.16
N ALA A 12 4.84 -12.57 2.19
CA ALA A 12 3.43 -12.52 2.58
C ALA A 12 3.25 -12.05 4.03
N PHE A 13 4.13 -12.50 4.93
CA PHE A 13 4.16 -12.05 6.32
C PHE A 13 4.51 -10.56 6.44
N ALA A 14 5.57 -10.10 5.79
CA ALA A 14 5.99 -8.69 5.83
C ALA A 14 4.92 -7.77 5.25
N PHE A 15 4.29 -8.18 4.14
CA PHE A 15 3.16 -7.47 3.54
C PHE A 15 1.99 -7.38 4.52
N GLY A 16 1.55 -8.51 5.09
CA GLY A 16 0.48 -8.53 6.09
C GLY A 16 0.80 -7.68 7.32
N LEU A 17 2.03 -7.79 7.85
CA LEU A 17 2.47 -6.99 8.99
C LEU A 17 2.35 -5.49 8.71
N SER A 18 2.77 -5.03 7.52
CA SER A 18 2.69 -3.62 7.16
C SER A 18 1.25 -3.07 7.15
N GLU A 19 0.29 -3.90 6.73
CA GLU A 19 -1.13 -3.54 6.69
C GLU A 19 -1.76 -3.51 8.08
N PHE A 20 -1.43 -4.48 8.94
CA PHE A 20 -2.04 -4.60 10.27
C PHE A 20 -1.38 -3.71 11.32
N VAL A 21 -0.10 -3.33 11.16
CA VAL A 21 0.60 -2.43 12.10
C VAL A 21 -0.08 -1.06 12.16
N VAL A 22 -0.63 -0.58 11.04
CA VAL A 22 -1.35 0.72 10.97
C VAL A 22 -2.52 0.77 11.96
N ALA A 23 -3.25 -0.33 12.11
CA ALA A 23 -4.36 -0.40 13.07
C ALA A 23 -3.88 -0.28 14.53
N GLY A 24 -2.68 -0.81 14.84
CA GLY A 24 -2.06 -0.69 16.16
C GLY A 24 -1.48 0.70 16.45
N LEU A 25 -1.17 1.47 15.40
CA LEU A 25 -0.63 2.83 15.50
C LEU A 25 -1.69 3.92 15.31
N LEU A 26 -2.97 3.56 15.29
CA LEU A 26 -4.07 4.46 14.94
C LEU A 26 -4.03 5.78 15.75
N THR A 27 -3.82 5.71 17.06
CA THR A 27 -3.74 6.90 17.91
C THR A 27 -2.53 7.77 17.56
N ALA A 28 -1.36 7.16 17.36
CA ALA A 28 -0.14 7.89 16.98
C ALA A 28 -0.29 8.58 15.62
N ILE A 29 -0.95 7.92 14.65
CA ILE A 29 -1.25 8.49 13.33
C ILE A 29 -2.25 9.66 13.48
N ALA A 30 -3.27 9.50 14.32
CA ALA A 30 -4.25 10.56 14.56
C ALA A 30 -3.60 11.81 15.19
N ASP A 31 -2.70 11.61 16.16
CA ASP A 31 -1.96 12.69 16.82
C ASP A 31 -1.00 13.39 15.84
N ASP A 32 -0.29 12.64 14.99
CA ASP A 32 0.67 13.20 14.01
C ASP A 32 -0.03 13.98 12.88
N LEU A 33 -1.25 13.58 12.51
CA LEU A 33 -2.06 14.25 11.49
C LEU A 33 -2.97 15.36 12.06
N ASP A 34 -2.95 15.63 13.37
CA ASP A 34 -3.89 16.52 14.09
C ASP A 34 -5.37 16.20 13.75
N ALA A 35 -5.67 14.91 13.58
CA ALA A 35 -6.94 14.40 13.11
C ALA A 35 -7.70 13.63 14.21
N ARG A 36 -9.04 13.60 14.12
CA ARG A 36 -9.84 12.77 15.05
C ARG A 36 -9.56 11.28 14.83
N ILE A 37 -9.31 10.56 15.92
CA ILE A 37 -9.18 9.09 15.97
C ILE A 37 -10.31 8.39 15.17
N SER A 38 -11.56 8.86 15.32
CA SER A 38 -12.70 8.30 14.59
C SER A 38 -12.59 8.45 13.07
N LEU A 39 -12.01 9.56 12.57
CA LEU A 39 -11.81 9.79 11.15
C LEU A 39 -10.74 8.86 10.57
N VAL A 40 -9.63 8.68 11.29
CA VAL A 40 -8.55 7.76 10.91
C VAL A 40 -9.08 6.32 10.92
N GLY A 41 -9.86 5.96 11.95
CA GLY A 41 -10.48 4.65 12.05
C GLY A 41 -11.47 4.35 10.92
N THR A 42 -12.32 5.30 10.52
CA THR A 42 -13.24 5.10 9.39
C THR A 42 -12.49 5.01 8.06
N ALA A 43 -11.38 5.75 7.89
CA ALA A 43 -10.53 5.62 6.71
C ALA A 43 -9.90 4.21 6.60
N ILE A 44 -9.37 3.68 7.71
CA ILE A 44 -8.82 2.32 7.77
C ILE A 44 -9.92 1.27 7.49
N ALA A 45 -11.11 1.44 8.08
CA ALA A 45 -12.24 0.54 7.83
C ALA A 45 -12.71 0.56 6.36
N ALA A 46 -12.79 1.74 5.75
CA ALA A 46 -13.13 1.89 4.34
C ALA A 46 -12.10 1.20 3.42
N TYR A 47 -10.81 1.35 3.72
CA TYR A 47 -9.74 0.63 3.04
C TYR A 47 -9.86 -0.89 3.18
N ALA A 48 -10.09 -1.38 4.41
CA ALA A 48 -10.26 -2.81 4.67
C ALA A 48 -11.46 -3.40 3.92
N LEU A 49 -12.58 -2.68 3.85
CA LEU A 49 -13.73 -3.06 3.02
C LEU A 49 -13.39 -3.11 1.54
N GLY A 50 -12.67 -2.09 1.06
CA GLY A 50 -12.17 -2.04 -0.32
C GLY A 50 -11.29 -3.23 -0.66
N ALA A 51 -10.36 -3.61 0.23
CA ALA A 51 -9.50 -4.78 0.05
C ALA A 51 -10.31 -6.09 0.11
N ALA A 52 -11.23 -6.22 1.06
CA ALA A 52 -12.07 -7.41 1.24
C ALA A 52 -12.96 -7.70 0.02
N ILE A 53 -13.47 -6.67 -0.65
CA ILE A 53 -14.28 -6.80 -1.87
C ILE A 53 -13.38 -6.87 -3.11
N GLY A 54 -12.34 -6.04 -3.17
CA GLY A 54 -11.44 -5.91 -4.31
C GLY A 54 -10.64 -7.18 -4.58
N ALA A 55 -10.13 -7.85 -3.55
CA ALA A 55 -9.34 -9.07 -3.69
C ALA A 55 -10.10 -10.20 -4.42
N PRO A 56 -11.30 -10.65 -3.96
CA PRO A 56 -12.06 -11.68 -4.67
C PRO A 56 -12.54 -11.20 -6.04
N PHE A 57 -12.89 -9.92 -6.19
CA PHE A 57 -13.33 -9.36 -7.48
C PHE A 57 -12.22 -9.40 -8.54
N ILE A 58 -11.02 -8.91 -8.21
CA ILE A 58 -9.86 -8.94 -9.11
C ILE A 58 -9.44 -10.39 -9.38
N THR A 59 -9.45 -11.25 -8.35
CA THR A 59 -9.14 -12.68 -8.51
C THR A 59 -10.10 -13.34 -9.49
N ALA A 60 -11.41 -13.09 -9.37
CA ALA A 60 -12.41 -13.62 -10.30
C ALA A 60 -12.24 -13.08 -11.73
N LEU A 61 -11.94 -11.79 -11.87
CA LEU A 61 -11.76 -11.14 -13.16
C LEU A 61 -10.57 -11.72 -13.95
N VAL A 62 -9.51 -12.08 -13.23
CA VAL A 62 -8.25 -12.55 -13.81
C VAL A 62 -8.12 -14.08 -13.74
N ALA A 63 -9.10 -14.80 -13.18
CA ALA A 63 -9.05 -16.25 -12.96
C ALA A 63 -8.77 -17.10 -14.22
N HIS A 64 -9.15 -16.60 -15.39
CA HIS A 64 -8.96 -17.31 -16.67
C HIS A 64 -7.72 -16.85 -17.45
N TRP A 65 -6.93 -15.93 -16.89
CA TRP A 65 -5.76 -15.37 -17.57
C TRP A 65 -4.54 -16.26 -17.30
N ARG A 66 -3.57 -16.24 -18.21
CA ARG A 66 -2.32 -16.99 -18.01
C ARG A 66 -1.48 -16.27 -16.95
N ASP A 67 -0.92 -17.00 -15.99
CA ASP A 67 -0.09 -16.44 -14.89
C ASP A 67 0.96 -15.44 -15.36
N ARG A 68 1.57 -15.69 -16.52
CA ARG A 68 2.55 -14.78 -17.13
C ARG A 68 1.98 -13.40 -17.46
N GLN A 69 0.72 -13.31 -17.90
CA GLN A 69 0.05 -12.03 -18.19
C GLN A 69 -0.26 -11.29 -16.88
N ILE A 70 -0.67 -12.00 -15.84
CA ILE A 70 -0.93 -11.46 -14.51
C ILE A 70 0.35 -10.85 -13.94
N LEU A 71 1.46 -11.61 -13.99
CA LEU A 71 2.76 -11.16 -13.48
C LEU A 71 3.24 -9.91 -14.22
N LEU A 72 3.10 -9.87 -15.54
CA LEU A 72 3.46 -8.71 -16.36
C LEU A 72 2.62 -7.49 -16.03
N LEU A 73 1.30 -7.64 -15.88
CA LEU A 73 0.41 -6.53 -15.54
C LEU A 73 0.64 -6.02 -14.13
N ALA A 74 0.81 -6.91 -13.14
CA ALA A 74 1.11 -6.52 -11.77
C ALA A 74 2.43 -5.74 -11.72
N THR A 75 3.46 -6.20 -12.43
CA THR A 75 4.75 -5.51 -12.52
C THR A 75 4.63 -4.17 -13.23
N ALA A 76 3.87 -4.10 -14.34
CA ALA A 76 3.63 -2.86 -15.06
C ALA A 76 2.85 -1.84 -14.24
N LEU A 77 1.80 -2.27 -13.53
CA LEU A 77 1.01 -1.41 -12.64
C LEU A 77 1.84 -0.89 -11.48
N LEU A 78 2.65 -1.74 -10.83
CA LEU A 78 3.58 -1.30 -9.80
C LEU A 78 4.62 -0.31 -10.34
N GLY A 79 5.17 -0.59 -11.52
CA GLY A 79 6.11 0.30 -12.18
C GLY A 79 5.49 1.66 -12.50
N LEU A 80 4.31 1.68 -13.12
CA LEU A 80 3.58 2.90 -13.44
C LEU A 80 3.17 3.67 -12.17
N GLY A 81 2.68 2.97 -11.15
CA GLY A 81 2.34 3.58 -9.86
C GLY A 81 3.56 4.23 -9.21
N SER A 82 4.71 3.53 -9.22
CA SER A 82 5.98 4.06 -8.72
C SER A 82 6.46 5.27 -9.52
N LEU A 83 6.28 5.26 -10.86
CA LEU A 83 6.62 6.39 -11.72
C LEU A 83 5.70 7.59 -11.49
N LEU A 84 4.40 7.37 -11.31
CA LEU A 84 3.45 8.42 -10.96
C LEU A 84 3.74 9.01 -9.57
N MET A 85 4.09 8.16 -8.60
CA MET A 85 4.53 8.58 -7.27
C MET A 85 5.83 9.39 -7.34
N SER A 86 6.78 8.96 -8.18
CA SER A 86 8.03 9.69 -8.44
C SER A 86 7.81 11.01 -9.18
N ALA A 87 6.78 11.09 -10.03
CA ALA A 87 6.42 12.29 -10.77
C ALA A 87 5.54 13.25 -9.95
N SER A 88 4.92 12.76 -8.87
CA SER A 88 4.15 13.56 -7.92
C SER A 88 5.07 14.61 -7.27
N PRO A 89 4.84 15.91 -7.48
CA PRO A 89 5.73 16.97 -6.99
C PRO A 89 5.75 17.19 -5.47
N ASN A 90 5.23 16.29 -4.64
CA ASN A 90 5.06 16.56 -3.21
C ASN A 90 6.26 16.19 -2.32
N LEU A 91 7.46 16.17 -2.91
CA LEU A 91 8.75 16.33 -2.21
C LEU A 91 9.45 17.66 -2.58
N VAL A 92 9.05 18.29 -3.70
CA VAL A 92 9.68 19.51 -4.26
C VAL A 92 9.26 20.75 -3.47
N THR A 93 8.05 20.77 -2.92
CA THR A 93 7.59 21.80 -1.97
C THR A 93 8.29 21.70 -0.61
N MET A 94 8.72 20.49 -0.21
CA MET A 94 9.44 20.24 1.05
C MET A 94 10.94 20.57 0.97
N SER A 95 11.60 20.37 -0.17
CA SER A 95 13.01 20.75 -0.34
C SER A 95 13.21 22.27 -0.51
N ALA A 96 12.23 22.98 -1.08
CA ALA A 96 12.28 24.44 -1.24
C ALA A 96 12.11 25.22 0.08
N ILE A 97 11.34 24.69 1.04
CA ILE A 97 11.10 25.33 2.35
C ILE A 97 12.30 25.17 3.29
N ILE A 98 13.03 24.07 3.22
CA ILE A 98 14.20 23.80 4.08
C ILE A 98 15.38 24.74 3.76
N HIS A 99 15.50 25.26 2.53
CA HIS A 99 16.57 26.17 2.13
C HIS A 99 16.32 27.65 2.48
N ILE A 100 15.08 28.04 2.80
CA ILE A 100 14.68 29.42 3.16
C ILE A 100 14.81 29.70 4.67
N ARG A 101 15.00 28.66 5.50
CA ARG A 101 15.14 28.77 6.96
C ARG A 101 16.58 28.59 7.49
N ARG A 102 17.60 28.71 6.63
CA ARG A 102 19.00 28.88 7.03
C ARG A 102 19.50 30.27 6.71
#